data_AF-A0A840PS87-F1
#
_entry.id   AF-A0A840PS87-F1
#
_cell.length_a   1.000
_cell.length_b   1.000
_cell.length_c   1.000
_cell.angle_alpha   90.00
_cell.angle_beta   90.00
_cell.angle_gamma   90.00
#
_symmetry.space_group_name_H-M   'P 1'
#
loop_
_entity.id
_entity.type
_entity.pdbx_description
1 polymer ?
#
loop_
_entity_poly.entity_id
_entity_poly.type
_entity_poly.pdbx_seq_one_letter_code
_entity_poly.pdbx_strand_id
1 'polypeptide(L)'
;MKPRVLDAFCGVGGATRGYQLAGFYVVGVDIRPQRRYCGDEFVRGDAVRFIRAHGHEFDFIHTSPPCQAHSTLTLGTNQGRTYQELIPVTRRELQRTGRPWVIENVPTAPIRRDLMLCGVMFPELAVLRHRWFEFGGIRVEQPAHPQHRGRVAGYRHGEWFEGPYVGVYGKGGGKGPVSLWQQAMGIDWTSARREIRQAIPPAYTELIGRAVHAQLPAAGFTPTPNPQEVKPEWR
;
A
#
# COMPACT_ATOMS: atom_id res chain seq x y z
N MET A 1 16.96 -4.00 -18.49
CA MET A 1 15.87 -4.86 -17.96
C MET A 1 15.03 -4.05 -16.98
N LYS A 2 13.83 -4.56 -16.64
CA LYS A 2 12.91 -3.95 -15.67
C LYS A 2 13.28 -4.41 -14.24
N PRO A 3 13.54 -3.52 -13.26
CA PRO A 3 13.81 -3.93 -11.89
C PRO A 3 12.57 -4.61 -11.26
N ARG A 4 12.79 -5.55 -10.34
CA ARG A 4 11.73 -6.33 -9.68
C ARG A 4 11.41 -5.75 -8.30
N VAL A 5 10.13 -5.59 -8.03
CA VAL A 5 9.62 -5.24 -6.70
C VAL A 5 8.67 -6.30 -6.18
N LEU A 6 8.83 -6.64 -4.91
CA LEU A 6 7.85 -7.41 -4.15
C LEU A 6 6.85 -6.46 -3.50
N ASP A 7 5.56 -6.57 -3.83
CA ASP A 7 4.46 -5.92 -3.09
C ASP A 7 3.89 -6.94 -2.09
N ALA A 8 4.34 -6.87 -0.84
CA ALA A 8 3.89 -7.77 0.21
C ALA A 8 2.70 -7.17 0.97
N PHE A 9 1.70 -8.02 1.27
CA PHE A 9 0.37 -7.59 1.74
C PHE A 9 -0.37 -6.77 0.67
N CYS A 10 -0.24 -7.18 -0.60
CA CYS A 10 -0.57 -6.35 -1.76
C CYS A 10 -2.04 -5.93 -1.89
N GLY A 11 -2.96 -6.68 -1.27
CA GLY A 11 -4.39 -6.49 -1.48
C GLY A 11 -4.72 -6.47 -2.98
N VAL A 12 -5.53 -5.51 -3.41
CA VAL A 12 -5.92 -5.38 -4.82
C VAL A 12 -4.84 -4.75 -5.71
N GLY A 13 -3.67 -4.39 -5.16
CA GLY A 13 -2.55 -3.84 -5.94
C GLY A 13 -2.53 -2.31 -6.06
N GLY A 14 -2.98 -1.57 -5.04
CA GLY A 14 -2.84 -0.10 -5.05
C GLY A 14 -1.38 0.35 -5.15
N ALA A 15 -0.51 -0.22 -4.29
CA ALA A 15 0.93 0.00 -4.32
C ALA A 15 1.55 -0.51 -5.63
N THR A 16 1.22 -1.76 -5.99
CA THR A 16 1.60 -2.41 -7.24
C THR A 16 1.46 -1.52 -8.47
N ARG A 17 0.28 -0.92 -8.68
CA ARG A 17 0.04 -0.12 -9.88
C ARG A 17 1.00 1.06 -9.97
N GLY A 18 1.30 1.73 -8.86
CA GLY A 18 2.25 2.83 -8.86
C GLY A 18 3.67 2.39 -9.22
N TYR A 19 4.11 1.23 -8.72
CA TYR A 19 5.41 0.69 -9.10
C TYR A 19 5.48 0.26 -10.57
N GLN A 20 4.40 -0.29 -11.13
CA GLN A 20 4.33 -0.57 -12.57
C GLN A 20 4.48 0.70 -13.40
N LEU A 21 3.81 1.79 -13.00
CA LEU A 21 3.93 3.12 -13.64
C LEU A 21 5.35 3.70 -13.51
N ALA A 22 6.04 3.42 -12.41
CA ALA A 22 7.45 3.74 -12.22
C ALA A 22 8.43 2.81 -12.95
N GLY A 23 7.93 1.84 -13.73
CA GLY A 23 8.77 0.97 -14.54
C GLY A 23 9.29 -0.27 -13.83
N PHE A 24 8.63 -0.78 -12.78
CA PHE A 24 8.99 -2.06 -12.12
C PHE A 24 8.16 -3.26 -12.59
N TYR A 25 8.76 -4.44 -12.58
CA TYR A 25 8.05 -5.72 -12.64
C TYR A 25 7.61 -6.09 -11.22
N VAL A 26 6.31 -6.28 -11.00
CA VAL A 26 5.74 -6.37 -9.65
C VAL A 26 5.16 -7.75 -9.37
N VAL A 27 5.71 -8.41 -8.34
CA VAL A 27 5.16 -9.65 -7.78
C VAL A 27 4.42 -9.31 -6.49
N GLY A 28 3.15 -9.67 -6.41
CA GLY A 28 2.31 -9.46 -5.24
C GLY A 28 2.20 -10.70 -4.37
N VAL A 29 2.24 -10.53 -3.04
CA VAL A 29 1.97 -11.60 -2.07
C VAL A 29 0.87 -11.18 -1.12
N ASP A 30 -0.18 -12.00 -1.01
CA ASP A 30 -1.24 -11.83 0.00
C ASP A 30 -1.80 -13.18 0.44
N ILE A 31 -2.24 -13.27 1.71
CA ILE A 31 -2.82 -14.50 2.27
C ILE A 31 -4.20 -14.82 1.69
N ARG A 32 -4.94 -13.77 1.30
CA ARG A 32 -6.25 -13.88 0.67
C ARG A 32 -6.09 -13.99 -0.84
N PRO A 33 -6.99 -14.71 -1.52
CA PRO A 33 -7.05 -14.64 -2.97
C PRO A 33 -7.38 -13.20 -3.40
N GLN A 34 -6.58 -12.64 -4.30
CA GLN A 34 -6.78 -11.29 -4.84
C GLN A 34 -7.22 -11.41 -6.30
N ARG A 35 -8.50 -11.74 -6.52
CA ARG A 35 -9.06 -12.03 -7.86
C ARG A 35 -8.94 -10.90 -8.88
N ARG A 36 -8.77 -9.67 -8.39
CA ARG A 36 -8.68 -8.43 -9.19
C ARG A 36 -7.32 -7.75 -9.00
N TYR A 37 -6.31 -8.50 -8.53
CA TYR A 37 -4.96 -7.97 -8.43
C TYR A 37 -4.44 -7.53 -9.79
N CYS A 38 -3.77 -6.37 -9.84
CA CYS A 38 -3.34 -5.74 -11.09
C CYS A 38 -1.84 -5.91 -11.40
N GLY A 39 -1.09 -6.67 -10.60
CA GLY A 39 0.35 -6.86 -10.80
C GLY A 39 0.69 -7.89 -11.86
N ASP A 40 1.99 -8.04 -12.10
CA ASP A 40 2.51 -8.94 -13.13
C ASP A 40 2.41 -10.42 -12.70
N GLU A 41 2.64 -10.69 -11.40
CA GLU A 41 2.46 -12.01 -10.79
C GLU A 41 1.81 -11.92 -9.41
N PHE A 42 1.04 -12.94 -9.05
CA PHE A 42 0.43 -13.05 -7.74
C PHE A 42 0.74 -14.39 -7.08
N VAL A 43 1.24 -14.34 -5.85
CA VAL A 43 1.46 -15.50 -5.00
C VAL A 43 0.50 -15.41 -3.82
N ARG A 44 -0.32 -16.44 -3.66
CA ARG A 44 -1.15 -16.58 -2.47
C ARG A 44 -0.31 -17.20 -1.35
N GLY A 45 -0.04 -16.44 -0.29
CA GLY A 45 0.82 -16.92 0.80
C GLY A 45 0.98 -15.95 1.96
N ASP A 46 1.66 -16.40 3.00
CA ASP A 46 2.08 -15.55 4.11
C ASP A 46 3.23 -14.63 3.66
N ALA A 47 2.98 -13.32 3.67
CA ALA A 47 3.92 -12.32 3.20
C ALA A 47 5.24 -12.31 3.99
N VAL A 48 5.21 -12.54 5.31
CA VAL A 48 6.42 -12.55 6.14
C VAL A 48 7.28 -13.78 5.82
N ARG A 49 6.66 -14.95 5.68
CA ARG A 49 7.35 -16.18 5.27
C ARG A 49 7.92 -16.03 3.86
N PHE A 50 7.18 -15.42 2.93
CA PHE A 50 7.65 -15.18 1.58
C PHE A 50 8.85 -14.21 1.55
N ILE A 51 8.81 -13.11 2.30
CA ILE A 51 9.95 -12.18 2.43
C ILE A 51 11.18 -12.92 2.97
N ARG A 52 11.02 -13.76 3.99
CA ARG A 52 12.13 -14.55 4.55
C ARG A 52 12.75 -15.47 3.51
N ALA A 53 11.93 -16.17 2.73
CA ALA A 53 12.41 -17.16 1.76
C ALA A 53 12.96 -16.51 0.48
N HIS A 54 12.26 -15.51 -0.06
CA HIS A 54 12.47 -15.00 -1.42
C HIS A 54 12.76 -13.50 -1.49
N GLY A 55 12.69 -12.75 -0.37
CA GLY A 55 12.85 -11.30 -0.39
C GLY A 55 14.20 -10.83 -0.96
N HIS A 56 15.25 -11.63 -0.80
CA HIS A 56 16.58 -11.35 -1.33
C HIS A 56 16.66 -11.45 -2.88
N GLU A 57 15.64 -12.02 -3.54
CA GLU A 57 15.56 -12.17 -5.00
C GLU A 57 15.01 -10.93 -5.73
N PHE A 58 14.56 -9.93 -4.96
CA PHE A 58 13.98 -8.69 -5.48
C PHE A 58 14.98 -7.53 -5.38
N ASP A 59 14.84 -6.54 -6.25
CA ASP A 59 15.66 -5.34 -6.20
C ASP A 59 15.16 -4.35 -5.15
N PHE A 60 13.85 -4.38 -4.86
CA PHE A 60 13.19 -3.55 -3.87
C PHE A 60 11.98 -4.28 -3.26
N ILE A 61 11.60 -3.94 -2.01
CA ILE A 61 10.45 -4.55 -1.35
C ILE A 61 9.52 -3.47 -0.78
N HIS A 62 8.27 -3.48 -1.22
CA HIS A 62 7.18 -2.73 -0.60
C HIS A 62 6.37 -3.63 0.33
N THR A 63 6.02 -3.13 1.51
CA THR A 63 5.13 -3.84 2.43
C THR A 63 4.06 -2.92 3.01
N SER A 64 2.83 -3.43 3.11
CA SER A 64 1.69 -2.74 3.74
C SER A 64 1.05 -3.62 4.84
N PRO A 65 1.79 -4.00 5.90
CA PRO A 65 1.29 -4.93 6.91
C PRO A 65 0.00 -4.41 7.57
N PRO A 66 -1.01 -5.28 7.80
CA PRO A 66 -2.28 -4.85 8.37
C PRO A 66 -2.11 -4.33 9.79
N CYS A 67 -2.71 -3.18 10.07
CA CYS A 67 -2.64 -2.49 11.35
C CYS A 67 -4.06 -2.33 11.94
N GLN A 68 -4.62 -3.40 12.48
CA GLN A 68 -6.00 -3.42 13.00
C GLN A 68 -6.12 -2.89 14.45
N ALA A 69 -5.02 -2.97 15.22
CA ALA A 69 -4.95 -2.43 16.58
C ALA A 69 -5.00 -0.89 16.62
N HIS A 70 -4.40 -0.20 15.64
CA HIS A 70 -4.18 1.25 15.70
C HIS A 70 -5.07 2.08 14.75
N SER A 71 -6.03 1.48 14.04
CA SER A 71 -6.92 2.24 13.15
C SER A 71 -7.92 3.08 13.95
N THR A 72 -8.05 4.37 13.67
CA THR A 72 -8.94 5.29 14.40
C THR A 72 -10.41 4.85 14.37
N LEU A 73 -10.82 4.08 13.36
CA LEU A 73 -12.17 3.53 13.22
C LEU A 73 -12.43 2.32 14.13
N THR A 74 -11.38 1.67 14.66
CA THR A 74 -11.49 0.46 15.49
C THR A 74 -11.25 0.74 16.98
N LEU A 75 -10.65 1.87 17.35
CA LEU A 75 -10.38 2.26 18.74
C LEU A 75 -11.62 2.23 19.67
N GLY A 76 -12.83 2.42 19.14
CA GLY A 76 -14.09 2.32 19.91
C GLY A 76 -14.83 0.98 19.85
N THR A 77 -14.41 0.03 19.01
CA THR A 77 -15.10 -1.27 18.79
C THR A 77 -14.19 -2.49 19.03
N ASN A 78 -13.02 -2.26 19.62
CA ASN A 78 -11.94 -3.24 19.81
C ASN A 78 -11.94 -3.95 21.17
N GLN A 79 -12.94 -3.74 22.04
CA GLN A 79 -13.00 -4.47 23.31
C GLN A 79 -12.95 -6.00 23.05
N GLY A 80 -11.91 -6.65 23.55
CA GLY A 80 -11.74 -8.11 23.51
C GLY A 80 -11.04 -8.71 22.28
N ARG A 81 -10.47 -7.91 21.36
CA ARG A 81 -9.76 -8.45 20.18
C ARG A 81 -8.24 -8.32 20.29
N THR A 82 -7.55 -9.45 20.35
CA THR A 82 -6.08 -9.53 20.21
C THR A 82 -5.72 -9.53 18.73
N TYR A 83 -5.08 -8.47 18.26
CA TYR A 83 -4.60 -8.37 16.89
C TYR A 83 -3.11 -8.69 16.83
N GLN A 84 -2.70 -9.47 15.83
CA GLN A 84 -1.29 -9.76 15.60
C GLN A 84 -0.58 -8.52 15.08
N GLU A 85 0.41 -8.01 15.82
CA GLU A 85 1.25 -6.91 15.39
C GLU A 85 2.28 -7.41 14.37
N LEU A 86 1.99 -7.22 13.07
CA LEU A 86 2.83 -7.71 11.99
C LEU A 86 3.99 -6.76 11.62
N ILE A 87 3.97 -5.50 12.07
CA ILE A 87 5.00 -4.52 11.74
C ILE A 87 6.40 -4.94 12.25
N PRO A 88 6.61 -5.34 13.53
CA PRO A 88 7.94 -5.70 14.02
C PRO A 88 8.54 -6.91 13.32
N VAL A 89 7.71 -7.94 13.07
CA VAL A 89 8.15 -9.17 12.38
C VAL A 89 8.47 -8.90 10.91
N THR A 90 7.65 -8.12 10.20
CA THR A 90 7.91 -7.69 8.82
C THR A 90 9.23 -6.91 8.74
N ARG A 91 9.42 -5.90 9.60
CA ARG A 91 10.66 -5.10 9.64
C ARG A 91 11.90 -5.97 9.83
N ARG A 92 11.84 -6.94 10.75
CA ARG A 92 12.96 -7.87 10.99
C ARG A 92 13.30 -8.71 9.76
N GLU A 93 12.31 -9.27 9.06
CA GLU A 93 12.59 -10.05 7.86
C GLU A 93 13.07 -9.17 6.71
N LEU A 94 12.56 -7.94 6.56
CA LEU A 94 13.07 -6.97 5.58
C LEU A 94 14.55 -6.62 5.80
N GLN A 95 14.97 -6.40 7.04
CA GLN A 95 16.38 -6.13 7.36
C GLN A 95 17.32 -7.29 6.98
N ARG A 96 16.83 -8.54 7.01
CA ARG A 96 17.61 -9.73 6.66
C ARG A 96 17.80 -9.92 5.16
N THR A 97 16.98 -9.31 4.31
CA THR A 97 17.08 -9.50 2.85
C THR A 97 18.31 -8.83 2.25
N GLY A 98 18.86 -7.81 2.93
CA GLY A 98 19.92 -6.96 2.37
C GLY A 98 19.45 -6.07 1.21
N ARG A 99 18.14 -6.00 0.94
CA ARG A 99 17.54 -5.20 -0.14
C ARG A 99 16.95 -3.90 0.41
N PRO A 100 16.88 -2.84 -0.40
CA PRO A 100 16.13 -1.66 -0.02
C PRO A 100 14.64 -2.00 0.12
N TRP A 101 13.98 -1.35 1.09
CA TRP A 101 12.58 -1.66 1.41
C TRP A 101 11.82 -0.44 1.91
N VAL A 102 10.49 -0.56 1.87
CA VAL A 102 9.55 0.39 2.49
C VAL A 102 8.45 -0.35 3.26
N ILE A 103 8.09 0.18 4.42
CA ILE A 103 6.86 -0.17 5.15
C ILE A 103 5.91 1.02 5.05
N GLU A 104 4.76 0.82 4.43
CA GLU A 104 3.64 1.75 4.42
C GLU A 104 2.69 1.47 5.58
N ASN A 105 2.16 2.53 6.20
CA ASN A 105 1.03 2.42 7.10
C ASN A 105 0.28 3.72 7.39
N VAL A 106 -0.79 3.62 8.17
CA VAL A 106 -1.53 4.77 8.71
C VAL A 106 -0.68 5.56 9.73
N PRO A 107 -0.94 6.87 9.93
CA PRO A 107 -0.18 7.71 10.87
C PRO A 107 -0.14 7.26 12.33
N THR A 108 -1.07 6.41 12.76
CA THR A 108 -1.11 5.89 14.14
C THR A 108 -0.32 4.59 14.33
N ALA A 109 0.23 4.03 13.25
CA ALA A 109 1.01 2.80 13.32
C ALA A 109 2.42 3.05 13.88
N PRO A 110 3.03 2.06 14.56
CA PRO A 110 4.39 2.15 15.10
C PRO A 110 5.47 1.98 14.01
N ILE A 111 5.50 2.92 13.05
CA ILE A 111 6.53 3.04 12.03
C ILE A 111 7.19 4.41 12.08
N ARG A 112 8.46 4.50 11.67
CA ARG A 112 9.15 5.79 11.55
C ARG A 112 8.52 6.58 10.40
N ARG A 113 8.28 7.87 10.61
CA ARG A 113 7.74 8.76 9.58
C ARG A 113 8.88 9.37 8.77
N ASP A 114 9.52 8.57 7.92
CA ASP A 114 10.56 9.08 7.02
C ASP A 114 9.97 9.91 5.89
N LEU A 115 8.78 9.52 5.43
CA LEU A 115 8.00 10.24 4.44
C LEU A 115 6.53 10.19 4.83
N MET A 116 5.82 11.29 4.60
CA MET A 116 4.38 11.34 4.68
C MET A 116 3.81 11.81 3.35
N LEU A 117 2.88 11.03 2.78
CA LEU A 117 2.16 11.42 1.58
C LEU A 117 0.67 11.62 1.90
N CYS A 118 0.08 12.63 1.26
CA CYS A 118 -1.33 12.95 1.31
C CYS A 118 -1.85 13.17 -0.12
N GLY A 119 -3.13 12.91 -0.36
CA GLY A 119 -3.70 12.97 -1.71
C GLY A 119 -3.63 14.35 -2.31
N VAL A 120 -3.64 15.41 -1.49
CA VAL A 120 -3.52 16.80 -1.94
C VAL A 120 -2.19 17.13 -2.60
N MET A 121 -1.17 16.29 -2.44
CA MET A 121 0.12 16.44 -3.12
C MET A 121 0.04 16.03 -4.60
N PHE A 122 -1.04 15.37 -5.02
CA PHE A 122 -1.20 14.78 -6.35
C PHE A 122 -2.46 15.38 -7.00
N PRO A 123 -2.33 16.16 -8.08
CA PRO A 123 -3.46 16.89 -8.67
C PRO A 123 -4.57 15.98 -9.20
N GLU A 124 -4.26 14.75 -9.58
CA GLU A 124 -5.19 13.73 -10.07
C GLU A 124 -6.01 13.06 -8.95
N LEU A 125 -5.61 13.24 -7.68
CA LEU A 125 -6.30 12.63 -6.55
C LEU A 125 -7.29 13.59 -5.90
N ALA A 126 -8.44 13.04 -5.49
CA ALA A 126 -9.49 13.77 -4.79
C ALA A 126 -9.73 13.17 -3.40
N VAL A 127 -8.68 12.79 -2.67
CA VAL A 127 -8.78 12.15 -1.34
C VAL A 127 -7.89 12.83 -0.30
N LEU A 128 -8.38 12.90 0.95
CA LEU A 128 -7.55 13.21 2.11
C LEU A 128 -7.11 11.90 2.76
N ARG A 129 -5.92 11.41 2.39
CA ARG A 129 -5.40 10.12 2.85
C ARG A 129 -3.92 10.23 3.23
N HIS A 130 -3.66 10.49 4.51
CA HIS A 130 -2.29 10.50 5.01
C HIS A 130 -1.78 9.08 5.15
N ARG A 131 -0.58 8.83 4.63
CA ARG A 131 0.19 7.59 4.82
C ARG A 131 1.62 7.90 5.14
N TRP A 132 2.16 7.12 6.07
CA TRP A 132 3.55 7.19 6.48
C TRP A 132 4.30 6.04 5.83
N PHE A 133 5.55 6.32 5.52
CA PHE A 133 6.47 5.37 4.92
C PHE A 133 7.75 5.38 5.74
N GLU A 134 8.17 4.19 6.17
CA GLU A 134 9.46 3.92 6.80
C GLU A 134 10.35 3.22 5.78
N PHE A 135 11.58 3.71 5.59
CA PHE A 135 12.53 3.17 4.62
C PHE A 135 13.71 2.45 5.26
N GLY A 136 14.27 1.49 4.53
CA GLY A 136 15.60 0.96 4.77
C GLY A 136 16.38 0.89 3.46
N GLY A 137 17.63 1.36 3.47
CA GLY A 137 18.52 1.31 2.29
C GLY A 137 18.14 2.24 1.13
N ILE A 138 17.11 3.08 1.28
CA ILE A 138 16.70 4.08 0.28
C ILE A 138 16.34 5.39 0.98
N ARG A 139 16.40 6.50 0.25
CA ARG A 139 15.87 7.80 0.70
C ARG A 139 14.92 8.37 -0.34
N VAL A 140 13.81 8.93 0.12
CA VAL A 140 12.85 9.66 -0.73
C VAL A 140 12.65 11.03 -0.11
N GLU A 141 12.74 12.08 -0.93
CA GLU A 141 12.52 13.44 -0.46
C GLU A 141 11.03 13.68 -0.21
N GLN A 142 10.73 14.45 0.84
CA GLN A 142 9.37 14.85 1.17
C GLN A 142 8.90 15.91 0.16
N PRO A 143 7.89 15.62 -0.69
CA PRO A 143 7.30 16.66 -1.52
C PRO A 143 6.59 17.70 -0.65
N ALA A 144 6.47 18.92 -1.17
CA ALA A 144 5.69 19.97 -0.53
C ALA A 144 4.26 19.48 -0.28
N HIS A 145 3.72 19.78 0.91
CA HIS A 145 2.34 19.46 1.28
C HIS A 145 1.48 20.73 1.18
N PRO A 146 0.67 20.92 0.13
CA PRO A 146 -0.23 22.06 0.06
C PRO A 146 -1.26 22.04 1.20
N GLN A 147 -1.76 23.20 1.60
CA GLN A 147 -2.88 23.26 2.52
C GLN A 147 -4.10 22.57 1.90
N HIS A 148 -4.86 21.84 2.73
CA HIS A 148 -6.14 21.27 2.29
C HIS A 148 -7.10 22.38 1.85
N ARG A 149 -7.74 22.22 0.69
CA ARG A 149 -8.61 23.24 0.08
C ARG A 149 -10.06 23.17 0.54
N GLY A 150 -10.35 22.34 1.55
CA GLY A 150 -11.70 22.08 2.01
C GLY A 150 -11.79 20.74 2.73
N ARG A 151 -13.03 20.33 3.01
CA ARG A 151 -13.31 19.07 3.68
C ARG A 151 -13.70 17.96 2.71
N VAL A 152 -13.80 16.74 3.23
CA VAL A 152 -14.37 15.61 2.52
C VAL A 152 -15.88 15.79 2.42
N ALA A 153 -16.42 15.72 1.20
CA ALA A 153 -17.85 15.74 0.94
C ALA A 153 -18.56 14.54 1.58
N GLY A 154 -19.74 14.79 2.13
CA GLY A 154 -20.60 13.75 2.69
C GLY A 154 -21.34 14.14 3.96
N TYR A 155 -22.23 13.26 4.39
CA TYR A 155 -23.02 13.44 5.60
C TYR A 155 -22.17 13.37 6.88
N ARG A 156 -22.41 14.31 7.80
CA ARG A 156 -21.95 14.26 9.19
C ARG A 156 -23.06 14.80 10.09
N HIS A 157 -23.40 14.05 11.14
CA HIS A 157 -24.44 14.44 12.11
C HIS A 157 -25.79 14.85 11.45
N GLY A 158 -26.17 14.18 10.36
CA GLY A 158 -27.43 14.44 9.64
C GLY A 158 -27.36 15.55 8.58
N GLU A 159 -26.26 16.32 8.53
CA GLU A 159 -26.08 17.42 7.58
C GLU A 159 -25.15 17.02 6.42
N TRP A 160 -25.49 17.44 5.20
CA TRP A 160 -24.64 17.28 4.03
C TRP A 160 -23.61 18.41 3.95
N PHE A 161 -22.33 18.04 3.83
CA PHE A 161 -21.26 19.00 3.59
C PHE A 161 -20.66 18.81 2.20
N GLU A 162 -20.48 19.92 1.50
CA GLU A 162 -19.74 19.96 0.24
C GLU A 162 -18.23 20.02 0.47
N GLY A 163 -17.46 19.65 -0.55
CA GLY A 163 -16.02 19.76 -0.55
C GLY A 163 -15.37 19.02 -1.72
N PRO A 164 -14.10 19.33 -2.03
CA PRO A 164 -13.43 18.80 -3.22
C PRO A 164 -12.93 17.36 -3.05
N TYR A 165 -13.06 16.77 -1.85
CA TYR A 165 -12.50 15.46 -1.54
C TYR A 165 -13.58 14.40 -1.30
N VAL A 166 -13.30 13.17 -1.72
CA VAL A 166 -14.18 12.01 -1.65
C VAL A 166 -13.89 11.17 -0.42
N GLY A 167 -14.94 10.79 0.31
CA GLY A 167 -14.86 9.94 1.48
C GLY A 167 -14.77 8.46 1.15
N VAL A 168 -13.57 7.98 0.83
CA VAL A 168 -13.30 6.56 0.50
C VAL A 168 -13.12 5.73 1.79
N TYR A 169 -14.17 5.68 2.61
CA TYR A 169 -14.23 4.93 3.88
C TYR A 169 -15.67 4.59 4.31
N GLY A 170 -15.80 3.71 5.31
CA GLY A 170 -17.10 3.33 5.89
C GLY A 170 -17.97 2.47 4.97
N LYS A 171 -19.22 2.24 5.40
CA LYS A 171 -20.29 1.53 4.65
C LYS A 171 -21.59 2.35 4.51
N GLY A 172 -21.66 3.53 5.12
CA GLY A 172 -22.89 4.33 5.21
C GLY A 172 -23.33 4.94 3.88
N GLY A 173 -24.60 5.35 3.81
CA GLY A 173 -25.17 6.09 2.68
C GLY A 173 -24.48 7.44 2.45
N GLY A 174 -24.63 7.99 1.24
CA GLY A 174 -24.11 9.32 0.89
C GLY A 174 -22.60 9.38 0.58
N LYS A 175 -21.95 8.26 0.25
CA LYS A 175 -20.54 8.22 -0.17
C LYS A 175 -20.32 8.21 -1.69
N GLY A 176 -21.38 8.40 -2.46
CA GLY A 176 -21.33 8.41 -3.92
C GLY A 176 -21.16 7.02 -4.57
N PRO A 177 -21.22 6.95 -5.91
CA PRO A 177 -21.03 5.72 -6.66
C PRO A 177 -19.59 5.20 -6.56
N VAL A 178 -19.39 3.93 -6.93
CA VAL A 178 -18.04 3.32 -6.95
C VAL A 178 -17.11 4.05 -7.90
N SER A 179 -17.60 4.50 -9.05
CA SER A 179 -16.83 5.27 -10.04
C SER A 179 -16.18 6.51 -9.44
N LEU A 180 -16.88 7.21 -8.54
CA LEU A 180 -16.31 8.37 -7.83
C LEU A 180 -15.13 7.97 -6.94
N TRP A 181 -15.17 6.79 -6.31
CA TRP A 181 -14.07 6.29 -5.49
C TRP A 181 -12.89 5.86 -6.35
N GLN A 182 -13.17 5.21 -7.48
CA GLN A 182 -12.17 4.80 -8.46
C GLN A 182 -11.41 6.01 -8.99
N GLN A 183 -12.13 7.04 -9.44
CA GLN A 183 -11.56 8.30 -9.90
C GLN A 183 -10.74 8.99 -8.81
N ALA A 184 -11.29 9.14 -7.60
CA ALA A 184 -10.63 9.88 -6.53
C ALA A 184 -9.33 9.23 -6.03
N MET A 185 -9.20 7.91 -6.18
CA MET A 185 -8.04 7.12 -5.75
C MET A 185 -7.10 6.75 -6.90
N GLY A 186 -7.51 6.91 -8.16
CA GLY A 186 -6.79 6.38 -9.32
C GLY A 186 -6.81 4.84 -9.39
N ILE A 187 -7.92 4.19 -9.01
CA ILE A 187 -8.06 2.74 -8.95
C ILE A 187 -9.29 2.30 -9.75
N ASP A 188 -9.13 1.93 -11.01
CA ASP A 188 -10.22 1.60 -11.93
C ASP A 188 -10.43 0.08 -12.17
N TRP A 189 -9.45 -0.75 -11.83
CA TRP A 189 -9.47 -2.20 -12.08
C TRP A 189 -10.32 -3.03 -11.10
N THR A 190 -10.88 -2.40 -10.06
CA THR A 190 -11.85 -3.06 -9.17
C THR A 190 -13.08 -2.20 -8.91
N SER A 191 -14.24 -2.85 -8.83
CA SER A 191 -15.51 -2.24 -8.43
C SER A 191 -15.90 -2.57 -6.98
N ALA A 192 -15.08 -3.35 -6.26
CA ALA A 192 -15.35 -3.68 -4.87
C ALA A 192 -14.89 -2.54 -3.94
N ARG A 193 -15.85 -1.77 -3.38
CA ARG A 193 -15.54 -0.64 -2.47
C ARG A 193 -14.57 -0.99 -1.33
N ARG A 194 -14.67 -2.21 -0.81
CA ARG A 194 -13.78 -2.69 0.26
C ARG A 194 -12.32 -2.69 -0.18
N GLU A 195 -12.03 -3.13 -1.40
CA GLU A 195 -10.69 -3.20 -1.96
C GLU A 195 -10.13 -1.78 -2.17
N ILE A 196 -10.90 -0.89 -2.80
CA ILE A 196 -10.51 0.52 -3.01
C ILE A 196 -10.23 1.23 -1.67
N ARG A 197 -11.06 0.98 -0.65
CA ARG A 197 -10.87 1.58 0.69
C ARG A 197 -9.57 1.15 1.35
N GLN A 198 -9.17 -0.11 1.17
CA GLN A 198 -8.00 -0.69 1.82
C GLN A 198 -6.71 -0.36 1.08
N ALA A 199 -6.78 -0.08 -0.22
CA ALA A 199 -5.63 0.32 -1.02
C ALA A 199 -5.09 1.72 -0.69
N ILE A 200 -3.82 1.94 -1.03
CA ILE A 200 -3.26 3.28 -1.19
C ILE A 200 -3.40 3.76 -2.65
N PRO A 201 -3.44 5.08 -2.90
CA PRO A 201 -3.44 5.61 -4.26
C PRO A 201 -2.14 5.24 -5.00
N PRO A 202 -2.19 4.77 -6.26
CA PRO A 202 -1.00 4.43 -7.05
C PRO A 202 0.02 5.56 -7.19
N ALA A 203 -0.44 6.81 -7.24
CA ALA A 203 0.44 7.98 -7.35
C ALA A 203 1.51 8.04 -6.24
N TYR A 204 1.21 7.50 -5.05
CA TYR A 204 2.15 7.50 -3.92
C TYR A 204 3.35 6.60 -4.22
N THR A 205 3.09 5.38 -4.68
CA THR A 205 4.14 4.42 -5.00
C THR A 205 4.77 4.64 -6.36
N GLU A 206 4.13 5.37 -7.25
CA GLU A 206 4.78 5.89 -8.45
C GLU A 206 5.89 6.89 -8.09
N LEU A 207 5.61 7.86 -7.21
CA LEU A 207 6.62 8.80 -6.71
C LEU A 207 7.79 8.07 -6.03
N ILE A 208 7.48 7.14 -5.12
CA ILE A 208 8.50 6.33 -4.42
C ILE A 208 9.27 5.48 -5.43
N GLY A 209 8.59 4.83 -6.37
CA GLY A 209 9.20 3.98 -7.39
C GLY A 209 10.20 4.73 -8.25
N ARG A 210 9.86 5.95 -8.71
CA ARG A 210 10.79 6.80 -9.48
C ARG A 210 12.05 7.13 -8.68
N ALA A 211 11.91 7.46 -7.39
CA ALA A 211 13.04 7.73 -6.51
C ALA A 211 13.91 6.49 -6.26
N VAL A 212 13.29 5.32 -6.07
CA VAL A 212 13.99 4.03 -5.92
C VAL A 212 14.74 3.69 -7.20
N HIS A 213 14.11 3.81 -8.37
CA HIS A 213 14.71 3.48 -9.65
C HIS A 213 16.00 4.29 -9.92
N ALA A 214 16.07 5.54 -9.46
CA ALA A 214 17.26 6.38 -9.57
C ALA A 214 18.42 5.95 -8.64
N GLN A 215 18.13 5.17 -7.61
CA GLN A 215 19.08 4.71 -6.58
C GLN A 215 19.47 3.24 -6.72
N LEU A 216 18.75 2.45 -7.51
CA LEU A 216 19.12 1.07 -7.77
C LEU A 216 20.37 1.02 -8.66
N PRO A 217 21.34 0.12 -8.37
CA PRO A 217 22.46 -0.10 -9.26
C PRO A 217 21.96 -0.58 -10.63
N ALA A 218 22.67 -0.20 -11.70
CA ALA A 218 22.39 -0.71 -13.03
C ALA A 218 22.74 -2.21 -13.09
N ALA A 219 21.77 -3.08 -12.79
CA ALA A 219 21.94 -4.53 -12.87
C ALA A 219 20.87 -5.14 -13.78
N GLY A 220 21.31 -6.00 -14.69
CA GLY A 220 20.45 -6.76 -15.58
C GLY A 220 19.92 -8.02 -14.90
N PHE A 221 18.62 -8.28 -15.05
CA PHE A 221 17.97 -9.49 -14.54
C PHE A 221 17.73 -10.53 -15.65
N THR A 222 17.96 -11.80 -15.34
CA THR A 222 17.54 -12.95 -16.15
C THR A 222 16.44 -13.69 -15.38
N PRO A 223 15.24 -13.90 -15.95
CA PRO A 223 14.15 -14.63 -15.28
C PRO A 223 14.58 -16.02 -14.81
N THR A 224 14.52 -16.27 -13.50
CA THR A 224 14.48 -17.62 -12.94
C THR A 224 13.04 -18.09 -12.79
N PRO A 225 12.78 -19.41 -12.84
CA PRO A 225 11.44 -19.95 -12.68
C PRO A 225 10.82 -19.53 -11.34
N ASN A 226 9.52 -19.24 -11.39
CA ASN A 226 8.69 -18.79 -10.29
C ASN A 226 8.87 -19.67 -9.03
N PRO A 227 9.07 -19.08 -7.83
CA PRO A 227 8.97 -19.84 -6.59
C PRO A 227 7.58 -20.44 -6.48
N GLN A 228 7.48 -21.77 -6.55
CA GLN A 228 6.23 -22.50 -6.38
C GLN A 228 5.61 -22.23 -5.00
N GLU A 229 4.28 -22.38 -4.89
CA GLU A 229 3.47 -22.19 -3.70
C GLU A 229 4.18 -22.54 -2.38
N VAL A 230 4.39 -21.54 -1.52
CA VAL A 230 4.74 -21.77 -0.12
C VAL A 230 3.46 -22.16 0.62
N LYS A 231 3.19 -23.47 0.72
CA LYS A 231 2.04 -23.99 1.46
C LYS A 231 2.09 -23.55 2.93
N PRO A 232 0.95 -23.14 3.52
CA PRO A 232 0.90 -22.83 4.93
C PRO A 232 1.08 -24.11 5.77
N GLU A 233 2.23 -24.25 6.44
CA GLU A 233 2.37 -25.20 7.54
C GLU A 233 1.91 -24.53 8.84
N TRP A 234 0.67 -24.81 9.23
CA TRP A 234 0.24 -24.87 10.64
C TRP A 234 -1.08 -25.65 10.79
N ARG A 235 -1.16 -26.41 11.89
CA ARG A 235 -2.38 -26.94 12.51
C ARG A 235 -3.05 -25.86 13.33
#